data_AF-A0A813HEF4-F1
#
_entry.id   AF-A0A813HEF4-F1
#
_cell.length_a   1.000
_cell.length_b   1.000
_cell.length_c   1.000
_cell.angle_alpha   90.00
_cell.angle_beta   90.00
_cell.angle_gamma   90.00
#
_symmetry.space_group_name_H-M   'P 1'
#
loop_
_entity.id
_entity.type
_entity.pdbx_description
1 polymer ?
#
loop_
_entity_poly.entity_id
_entity_poly.type
_entity_poly.pdbx_seq_one_letter_code
_entity_poly.pdbx_strand_id
1 'polypeptide(L)'
;VSICCLIACGLLISSTWTENYGEQQSAVKTTQIEAIKEAGQIVLDSPDILCCGIVCSLFEASMFIFVFQWTPLVTDPVGPKPPYGTIFAVFMVACMLGSRLFSLATQFMKVERVGQGLLAIALFAHAIPVLSTDNTTCFLAFLLFEL
;
A
#
# COMPACT_ATOMS: atom_id res chain seq x y z
N VAL A 1 -11.31 -29.55 5.49
CA VAL A 1 -11.86 -28.49 6.38
C VAL A 1 -11.99 -27.17 5.65
N SER A 2 -10.92 -26.58 5.10
CA SER A 2 -10.96 -25.25 4.46
C SER A 2 -11.89 -25.16 3.23
N ILE A 3 -12.00 -26.23 2.43
CA ILE A 3 -12.91 -26.28 1.26
C ILE A 3 -14.38 -26.22 1.69
N CYS A 4 -14.74 -26.91 2.77
CA CYS A 4 -16.11 -26.91 3.29
C CYS A 4 -16.49 -25.53 3.86
N CYS A 5 -15.56 -24.84 4.52
CA CYS A 5 -15.75 -23.48 4.99
C CYS A 5 -15.94 -22.49 3.83
N LEU A 6 -15.19 -22.63 2.74
CA LEU A 6 -15.33 -21.78 1.54
C LEU A 6 -16.72 -21.92 0.90
N ILE A 7 -17.22 -23.15 0.76
CA ILE A 7 -18.55 -23.41 0.19
C ILE A 7 -19.64 -22.82 1.09
N ALA A 8 -19.52 -23.01 2.42
CA ALA A 8 -20.49 -22.46 3.37
C ALA A 8 -20.51 -20.92 3.35
N CYS A 9 -19.35 -20.27 3.35
CA CYS A 9 -19.26 -18.81 3.24
C CYS A 9 -19.80 -18.30 1.89
N GLY A 10 -19.51 -18.99 0.79
CA GLY A 10 -20.04 -18.62 -0.53
C GLY A 10 -21.57 -18.67 -0.58
N LEU A 11 -22.18 -19.70 0.01
CA LEU A 11 -23.64 -19.82 0.10
C LEU A 11 -24.26 -18.76 1.01
N LEU A 12 -23.62 -18.44 2.14
CA LEU A 12 -24.10 -17.39 3.05
C LEU A 12 -24.00 -16.00 2.43
N ILE A 13 -22.92 -15.71 1.72
CA ILE A 13 -22.76 -14.46 0.97
C ILE A 13 -23.83 -14.41 -0.12
N SER A 14 -24.02 -15.48 -0.89
CA SER A 14 -25.03 -15.52 -1.94
C SER A 14 -26.47 -15.34 -1.42
N SER A 15 -26.79 -15.87 -0.25
CA SER A 15 -28.14 -15.78 0.32
C SER A 15 -28.39 -14.52 1.14
N THR A 16 -27.36 -13.95 1.75
CA THR A 16 -27.49 -12.79 2.66
C THR A 16 -27.20 -11.47 1.94
N TRP A 17 -26.48 -11.52 0.82
CA TRP A 17 -26.21 -10.34 0.02
C TRP A 17 -27.47 -9.93 -0.73
N THR A 18 -28.20 -8.96 -0.19
CA THR A 18 -29.18 -8.18 -0.94
C THR A 18 -28.43 -7.39 -1.99
N GLU A 19 -28.38 -7.91 -3.21
CA GLU A 19 -27.70 -7.28 -4.33
C GLU A 19 -28.20 -5.84 -4.44
N ASN A 20 -27.29 -4.88 -4.24
CA ASN A 20 -27.59 -3.47 -4.33
C ASN A 20 -27.70 -3.15 -5.82
N TYR A 21 -28.84 -3.49 -6.41
CA TYR A 21 -29.24 -2.97 -7.70
C TYR A 21 -29.41 -1.47 -7.49
N GLY A 22 -28.36 -0.71 -7.83
CA GLY A 22 -28.32 0.73 -7.67
C GLY A 22 -29.62 1.39 -8.12
N GLU A 23 -29.95 2.50 -7.46
CA GLU A 23 -31.20 3.24 -7.62
C GLU A 23 -31.69 3.25 -9.08
N GLN A 24 -32.81 2.58 -9.35
CA GLN A 24 -33.51 2.62 -10.64
C GLN A 24 -34.16 4.00 -10.83
N GLN A 25 -33.39 5.08 -10.74
CA GLN A 25 -33.80 6.36 -11.26
C GLN A 25 -33.61 6.30 -12.78
N SER A 26 -34.75 6.18 -13.47
CA SER A 26 -34.96 6.54 -14.88
C SER A 26 -33.75 6.36 -15.78
N ALA A 27 -33.65 5.16 -16.35
CA ALA A 27 -32.65 4.75 -17.34
C ALA A 27 -32.27 5.87 -18.34
N VAL A 28 -31.21 6.61 -18.03
CA VAL A 28 -30.28 7.02 -19.05
C VAL A 28 -29.62 5.72 -19.50
N LYS A 29 -29.82 5.33 -20.76
CA LYS A 29 -29.06 4.23 -21.38
C LYS A 29 -27.61 4.69 -21.57
N THR A 30 -26.94 5.03 -20.49
CA THR A 30 -25.52 5.29 -20.49
C THR A 30 -24.88 3.93 -20.65
N THR A 31 -24.30 3.69 -21.82
CA THR A 31 -23.54 2.47 -22.07
C THR A 31 -22.52 2.33 -20.93
N GLN A 32 -22.26 1.14 -20.38
CA GLN A 32 -21.30 0.99 -19.26
C GLN A 32 -19.96 1.70 -19.53
N ILE A 33 -19.57 1.79 -20.80
CA ILE A 33 -18.41 2.52 -21.32
C ILE A 33 -18.52 4.04 -21.09
N GLU A 34 -19.70 4.63 -21.31
CA GLU A 34 -19.97 6.05 -21.06
C GLU A 34 -19.94 6.37 -19.57
N ALA A 35 -20.42 5.45 -18.70
CA ALA A 35 -20.34 5.62 -17.25
C ALA A 35 -18.88 5.56 -16.75
N ILE A 36 -18.06 4.66 -17.30
CA ILE A 36 -16.61 4.62 -17.01
C ILE A 36 -15.91 5.88 -17.50
N LYS A 37 -16.29 6.39 -18.68
CA LYS A 37 -15.74 7.62 -19.24
C LYS A 37 -16.09 8.83 -18.38
N GLU A 38 -17.34 8.93 -17.93
CA GLU A 38 -17.80 9.98 -17.02
C GLU A 38 -17.09 9.90 -15.66
N ALA A 39 -16.97 8.70 -15.08
CA ALA A 39 -16.20 8.49 -13.85
C ALA A 39 -14.72 8.89 -14.03
N GLY A 40 -14.11 8.54 -15.17
CA GLY A 40 -12.75 8.96 -15.51
C GLY A 40 -12.60 10.47 -15.63
N GLN A 41 -13.59 11.16 -16.23
CA GLN A 41 -13.61 12.62 -16.29
C GLN A 41 -13.76 13.24 -14.90
N ILE A 42 -14.63 12.71 -14.04
CA ILE A 42 -14.80 13.20 -12.66
C ILE A 42 -13.49 13.08 -11.87
N VAL A 43 -12.77 11.96 -12.01
CA VAL A 43 -11.47 11.75 -11.36
C VAL A 43 -10.42 12.74 -11.84
N LEU A 44 -10.40 13.06 -13.14
CA LEU A 44 -9.45 14.01 -13.72
C LEU A 44 -9.80 15.47 -13.40
N ASP A 45 -11.08 15.81 -13.35
CA ASP A 45 -11.57 17.15 -13.03
C ASP A 45 -11.46 17.47 -11.53
N SER A 46 -11.45 16.46 -10.67
CA SER A 46 -11.34 16.62 -9.21
C SER A 46 -9.89 16.50 -8.75
N PRO A 47 -9.19 17.62 -8.47
CA PRO A 47 -7.76 17.60 -8.12
C PRO A 47 -7.46 16.79 -6.85
N ASP A 48 -8.36 16.80 -5.87
CA ASP A 48 -8.17 16.05 -4.61
C ASP A 48 -8.16 14.53 -4.84
N ILE A 49 -9.04 14.04 -5.72
CA ILE A 49 -9.13 12.61 -6.07
C ILE A 49 -7.90 12.21 -6.86
N LEU A 50 -7.49 13.03 -7.83
CA LEU A 50 -6.29 12.80 -8.64
C LEU A 50 -5.03 12.79 -7.77
N CYS A 51 -4.87 13.76 -6.86
CA CYS A 51 -3.74 13.82 -5.94
C CYS A 51 -3.71 12.60 -5.01
N CYS A 52 -4.86 12.20 -4.44
CA CYS A 52 -4.95 10.99 -3.63
C CYS A 52 -4.53 9.74 -4.42
N GLY A 53 -5.04 9.60 -5.65
CA GLY A 53 -4.67 8.51 -6.56
C GLY A 53 -3.17 8.47 -6.85
N ILE A 54 -2.56 9.62 -7.17
CA ILE A 54 -1.12 9.73 -7.42
C ILE A 54 -0.31 9.32 -6.18
N VAL A 55 -0.67 9.82 -5.00
CA VAL A 55 0.03 9.47 -3.75
C VAL A 55 -0.08 7.97 -3.48
N CYS A 56 -1.26 7.38 -3.64
CA CYS A 56 -1.47 5.93 -3.50
C CYS A 56 -0.61 5.14 -4.49
N SER A 57 -0.62 5.52 -5.78
CA SER A 57 0.19 4.83 -6.80
C SER A 57 1.69 4.96 -6.57
N LEU A 58 2.17 6.13 -6.11
CA LEU A 58 3.58 6.32 -5.78
C LEU A 58 4.01 5.49 -4.57
N PHE A 59 3.16 5.42 -3.54
CA PHE A 59 3.45 4.62 -2.36
C PHE A 59 3.44 3.13 -2.69
N GLU A 60 2.47 2.66 -3.48
CA GLU A 60 2.41 1.27 -3.94
C GLU A 60 3.64 0.92 -4.80
N ALA A 61 4.06 1.81 -5.70
CA ALA A 61 5.30 1.65 -6.46
C ALA A 61 6.54 1.56 -5.56
N SER A 62 6.61 2.39 -4.51
CA SER A 62 7.72 2.35 -3.54
C SER A 62 7.79 1.03 -2.77
N MET A 63 6.63 0.47 -2.39
CA MET A 63 6.53 -0.84 -1.75
C MET A 63 7.05 -1.95 -2.67
N PHE A 64 6.71 -1.93 -3.96
CA PHE A 64 7.24 -2.90 -4.92
C PHE A 64 8.77 -2.78 -5.07
N ILE A 65 9.30 -1.56 -5.17
CA ILE A 65 10.75 -1.32 -5.23
C ILE A 65 11.43 -1.89 -3.99
N PHE A 66 10.89 -1.63 -2.80
CA PHE A 66 11.39 -2.20 -1.55
C PHE A 66 11.43 -3.73 -1.61
N VAL A 67 10.33 -4.40 -1.95
CA VAL A 67 10.22 -5.87 -2.00
C VAL A 67 11.27 -6.50 -2.93
N PHE A 68 11.57 -5.87 -4.07
CA PHE A 68 12.61 -6.36 -4.97
C PHE A 68 14.03 -6.10 -4.46
N GLN A 69 14.25 -4.97 -3.79
CA GLN A 69 15.58 -4.45 -3.51
C GLN A 69 16.14 -4.91 -2.14
N TRP A 70 15.30 -5.22 -1.14
CA TRP A 70 15.79 -5.56 0.21
C TRP A 70 16.63 -6.85 0.22
N THR A 71 16.21 -7.88 -0.52
CA THR A 71 16.89 -9.18 -0.57
C THR A 71 18.31 -9.09 -1.14
N PRO A 72 18.53 -8.51 -2.34
CA PRO A 72 19.88 -8.40 -2.90
C PRO A 72 20.80 -7.49 -2.07
N LEU A 73 20.29 -6.47 -1.39
CA LEU A 73 21.12 -5.57 -0.57
C LEU A 73 21.56 -6.17 0.76
N VAL A 74 20.78 -7.10 1.30
CA VAL A 74 21.13 -7.83 2.52
C VAL A 74 22.02 -9.03 2.21
N THR A 75 21.96 -9.56 0.99
CA THR A 75 22.72 -10.74 0.57
C THR A 75 24.15 -10.35 0.20
N ASP A 76 25.11 -10.72 1.04
CA ASP A 76 26.52 -10.66 0.67
C ASP A 76 26.85 -11.79 -0.33
N PRO A 77 27.42 -11.50 -1.52
CA PRO A 77 27.80 -12.52 -2.49
C PRO A 77 28.92 -13.46 -2.03
N VAL A 78 29.71 -13.08 -1.01
CA VAL A 78 30.86 -13.86 -0.52
C VAL A 78 30.60 -14.42 0.89
N GLY A 79 29.66 -13.83 1.63
CA GLY A 79 29.38 -14.15 3.03
C GLY A 79 28.41 -15.33 3.28
N PRO A 80 28.25 -15.73 4.56
CA PRO A 80 27.22 -16.69 4.95
C PRO A 80 25.82 -16.13 4.66
N LYS A 81 24.89 -16.99 4.26
CA LYS A 81 23.51 -16.58 3.95
C LYS A 81 22.87 -15.91 5.19
N PRO A 82 22.38 -14.67 5.08
CA PRO A 82 21.75 -13.97 6.18
C PRO A 82 20.42 -14.64 6.58
N PRO A 83 19.98 -14.49 7.84
CA PRO A 83 18.72 -15.07 8.31
C PRO A 83 17.52 -14.27 7.77
N TYR A 84 17.13 -14.51 6.51
CA TYR A 84 16.06 -13.77 5.82
C TYR A 84 14.74 -13.72 6.61
N GLY A 85 14.36 -14.81 7.28
CA GLY A 85 13.13 -14.87 8.07
C GLY A 85 13.12 -13.91 9.25
N THR A 86 14.26 -13.74 9.93
CA THR A 86 14.39 -12.81 11.06
C THR A 86 14.35 -11.37 10.58
N ILE A 87 15.03 -11.08 9.47
CA ILE A 87 15.08 -9.74 8.86
C ILE A 87 13.68 -9.31 8.42
N PHE A 88 12.95 -10.22 7.76
CA PHE A 88 11.57 -9.99 7.38
C PHE A 88 10.63 -9.83 8.60
N ALA A 89 10.84 -10.60 9.67
CA ALA A 89 10.08 -10.42 10.90
C ALA A 89 10.29 -9.04 11.54
N VAL A 90 11.51 -8.49 11.47
CA VAL A 90 11.80 -7.14 11.97
C VAL A 90 11.06 -6.08 11.13
N PHE A 91 11.00 -6.22 9.81
CA PHE A 91 10.17 -5.34 8.95
C PHE A 91 8.69 -5.41 9.32
N MET A 92 8.16 -6.61 9.55
CA MET A 92 6.77 -6.78 9.99
C MET A 92 6.49 -6.12 11.34
N VAL A 93 7.43 -6.22 12.29
CA VAL A 93 7.32 -5.52 13.58
C VAL A 93 7.37 -4.00 13.41
N ALA A 94 8.24 -3.50 12.52
CA ALA A 94 8.31 -2.07 12.20
C ALA A 94 6.99 -1.56 11.59
N CYS A 95 6.39 -2.28 10.64
CA CYS A 95 5.10 -1.94 10.05
C CYS A 95 3.95 -1.92 11.08
N MET A 96 3.96 -2.88 12.03
CA MET A 96 2.99 -2.87 13.14
C MET A 96 3.20 -1.68 14.08
N LEU A 97 4.44 -1.28 14.33
CA LEU A 97 4.77 -0.08 15.09
C LEU A 97 4.33 1.19 14.34
N GLY A 98 4.59 1.26 13.04
CA GLY A 98 4.14 2.32 12.14
C GLY A 98 2.64 2.54 12.19
N SER A 99 1.86 1.47 12.19
CA SER A 99 0.40 1.53 12.34
C SER A 99 -0.04 2.21 13.65
N ARG A 100 0.71 1.99 14.74
CA ARG A 100 0.46 2.65 16.04
C ARG A 100 0.89 4.12 16.00
N LEU A 101 2.01 4.42 15.37
CA LEU A 101 2.49 5.80 15.16
C LEU A 101 1.52 6.60 14.30
N PHE A 102 1.00 6.02 13.22
CA PHE A 102 -0.04 6.62 12.38
C PHE A 102 -1.33 6.89 13.16
N SER A 103 -1.76 5.93 13.99
CA SER A 103 -2.93 6.12 14.86
C SER A 103 -2.74 7.26 15.85
N LEU A 104 -1.53 7.46 16.36
CA LEU A 104 -1.21 8.59 17.24
C LEU A 104 -1.10 9.90 16.44
N ALA A 105 -0.41 9.89 15.29
CA ALA A 105 -0.19 11.07 14.46
C ALA A 105 -1.51 11.66 13.95
N THR A 106 -2.47 10.81 13.59
CA THR A 106 -3.81 11.23 13.14
C THR A 106 -4.67 11.86 14.24
N GLN A 107 -4.31 11.71 15.53
CA GLN A 107 -4.95 12.46 16.62
C GLN A 107 -4.49 13.93 16.68
N PHE A 108 -3.28 14.22 16.19
CA PHE A 108 -2.67 15.55 16.26
C PHE A 108 -2.60 16.26 14.90
N MET A 109 -2.63 15.53 13.79
CA MET A 109 -2.45 16.05 12.44
C MET A 109 -3.53 15.52 11.49
N LYS A 110 -3.88 16.33 10.49
CA LYS A 110 -4.75 15.89 9.38
C LYS A 110 -4.09 14.77 8.59
N VAL A 111 -4.90 13.81 8.13
CA VAL A 111 -4.45 12.64 7.34
C VAL A 111 -3.67 13.06 6.10
N GLU A 112 -4.06 14.16 5.44
CA GLU A 112 -3.36 14.67 4.25
C GLU A 112 -1.90 15.03 4.55
N ARG A 113 -1.64 15.69 5.68
CA ARG A 113 -0.28 16.07 6.09
C ARG A 113 0.55 14.85 6.51
N VAL A 114 -0.08 13.88 7.14
CA VAL A 114 0.58 12.61 7.50
C VAL A 114 0.98 11.87 6.22
N GLY A 115 0.10 11.77 5.22
CA GLY A 115 0.40 11.14 3.93
C GLY A 115 1.52 11.85 3.17
N GLN A 116 1.53 13.19 3.13
CA GLN A 116 2.64 13.95 2.54
C GLN A 116 3.96 13.73 3.26
N GLY A 117 3.93 13.64 4.60
CA GLY A 117 5.10 13.32 5.41
C GLY A 117 5.65 11.92 5.11
N LEU A 118 4.78 10.91 5.03
CA LEU A 118 5.16 9.54 4.68
C LEU A 118 5.79 9.47 3.28
N LEU A 119 5.23 10.19 2.31
CA LEU A 119 5.81 10.23 0.96
C LEU A 119 7.22 10.83 0.96
N ALA A 120 7.45 11.89 1.74
CA ALA A 120 8.79 12.47 1.90
C ALA A 120 9.75 11.49 2.57
N ILE A 121 9.33 10.84 3.67
CA ILE A 121 10.10 9.82 4.38
C ILE A 121 10.47 8.67 3.43
N ALA A 122 9.52 8.18 2.63
CA ALA A 122 9.74 7.13 1.65
C ALA A 122 10.77 7.54 0.59
N LEU A 123 10.70 8.77 0.08
CA LEU A 123 11.68 9.30 -0.86
C LEU A 123 13.09 9.33 -0.26
N PHE A 124 13.23 9.81 0.99
CA PHE A 124 14.51 9.81 1.69
C PHE A 124 15.03 8.40 1.96
N ALA A 125 14.15 7.48 2.37
CA ALA A 125 14.51 6.10 2.64
C ALA A 125 15.02 5.38 1.37
N HIS A 126 14.40 5.62 0.21
CA HIS A 126 14.87 5.06 -1.06
C HIS A 126 16.12 5.75 -1.62
N ALA A 127 16.38 7.01 -1.28
CA ALA A 127 17.60 7.71 -1.70
C ALA A 127 18.87 7.13 -1.04
N ILE A 128 18.76 6.61 0.19
CA ILE A 128 19.91 6.11 0.95
C ILE A 128 20.57 4.88 0.28
N PRO A 129 19.83 3.82 -0.12
CA PRO A 129 20.40 2.69 -0.85
C PRO A 129 20.98 3.02 -2.24
N VAL A 130 20.61 4.16 -2.82
CA VAL A 130 21.17 4.61 -4.10
C VAL A 130 22.56 5.23 -3.90
N LEU A 131 22.77 5.90 -2.76
CA LEU A 131 24.00 6.64 -2.47
C LEU A 131 25.00 5.84 -1.62
N SER A 132 24.53 4.90 -0.81
CA SER A 132 25.36 4.09 0.09
C SER A 132 25.46 2.65 -0.37
N THR A 133 26.66 2.07 -0.27
CA THR A 133 26.93 0.65 -0.51
C THR A 133 27.03 -0.17 0.77
N ASP A 134 26.87 0.47 1.94
CA ASP A 134 26.92 -0.22 3.23
C ASP A 134 25.59 -0.93 3.54
N ASN A 135 25.66 -2.26 3.71
CA ASN A 135 24.51 -3.12 3.98
C ASN A 135 23.74 -2.70 5.24
N THR A 136 24.44 -2.22 6.28
CA THR A 136 23.80 -1.81 7.54
C THR A 136 22.98 -0.54 7.36
N THR A 137 23.55 0.44 6.67
CA THR A 137 22.89 1.70 6.36
C THR A 137 21.68 1.48 5.45
N CYS A 138 21.80 0.61 4.43
CA CYS A 138 20.68 0.23 3.57
C CYS A 138 19.56 -0.49 4.35
N PHE A 139 19.93 -1.40 5.26
CA PHE A 139 18.96 -2.09 6.11
C PHE A 139 18.20 -1.13 7.01
N LEU A 140 18.88 -0.16 7.64
CA LEU A 140 18.24 0.87 8.46
C LEU A 140 17.32 1.78 7.64
N ALA A 141 17.71 2.10 6.40
CA ALA A 141 16.86 2.88 5.50
C ALA A 141 15.57 2.14 5.16
N PHE A 142 15.61 0.83 4.90
CA PHE A 142 14.41 0.04 4.68
C PHE A 142 13.56 -0.15 5.94
N LEU A 143 14.21 -0.26 7.10
CA LEU A 143 13.49 -0.30 8.37
C LEU A 143 12.72 0.99 8.62
N LEU A 144 13.30 2.13 8.22
CA LEU A 144 12.66 3.44 8.30
C LEU A 144 11.55 3.63 7.25
N PHE A 145 11.66 3.00 6.08
CA PHE A 145 10.59 2.96 5.08
C PHE A 145 9.36 2.19 5.57
N GLU A 146 9.57 1.07 6.27
CA GLU A 146 8.50 0.22 6.82
C GLU A 146 7.85 0.79 8.09
N LEU A 147 8.41 1.85 8.68
CA LEU A 147 7.89 2.51 9.89
C LEU A 147 6.90 3.64 9.54
#